data_AF-A0A7V2LUZ0-F1
#
_entry.id   AF-A0A7V2LUZ0-F1
#
_cell.length_a   1.000
_cell.length_b   1.000
_cell.length_c   1.000
_cell.angle_alpha   90.00
_cell.angle_beta   90.00
_cell.angle_gamma   90.00
#
_symmetry.space_group_name_H-M   'P 1'
#
loop_
_entity.id
_entity.type
_entity.pdbx_description
1 polymer ?
#
loop_
_entity_poly.entity_id
_entity_poly.type
_entity_poly.pdbx_seq_one_letter_code
_entity_poly.pdbx_strand_id
1 'polypeptide(L)' 'MLINLALILVVGGGLIALTVWAMRRFFFSGRSWTAGPGPVEGPVDDPKAILKARYARGEITREQYLQMLRDLEGREVTS' A
#
# COMPACT_ATOMS: atom_id res chain seq x y z
N MET A 1 -16.36 29.70 20.77
CA MET A 1 -16.91 28.48 20.13
C MET A 1 -16.15 28.09 18.86
N LEU A 2 -15.91 29.02 17.93
CA LEU A 2 -15.10 28.80 16.72
C LEU A 2 -13.68 28.28 16.99
N ILE A 3 -13.02 28.77 18.03
CA ILE A 3 -11.65 28.34 18.41
C ILE A 3 -11.57 26.85 18.76
N ASN A 4 -12.55 26.31 19.50
CA ASN A 4 -12.57 24.88 19.84
C ASN A 4 -12.78 24.02 18.59
N LEU A 5 -13.62 24.49 17.65
CA LEU A 5 -13.87 23.79 16.39
C LEU A 5 -12.62 23.79 15.51
N ALA A 6 -11.93 24.93 15.41
CA ALA A 6 -10.66 25.03 14.70
C ALA A 6 -9.58 24.11 15.32
N LEU A 7 -9.50 24.04 16.65
CA LEU A 7 -8.54 23.20 17.35
C LEU A 7 -8.78 21.71 17.09
N ILE A 8 -10.04 21.26 17.08
CA ILE A 8 -10.41 19.88 16.71
C ILE A 8 -10.06 19.58 15.25
N LEU A 9 -10.31 20.52 14.33
CA LEU A 9 -9.98 20.34 12.92
C LEU A 9 -8.46 20.23 12.68
N VAL A 10 -7.67 21.03 13.39
CA VAL A 10 -6.20 20.98 13.29
C VAL A 10 -5.66 19.69 13.89
N VAL A 11 -6.12 19.30 15.08
CA VAL A 11 -5.66 18.08 15.76
C VAL A 11 -6.12 16.83 15.01
N GLY A 12 -7.39 16.78 14.62
CA GLY A 12 -7.96 15.67 13.84
C GLY A 12 -7.33 15.57 12.45
N GLY A 13 -7.21 16.69 11.74
CA GLY A 13 -6.54 16.75 10.44
C GLY A 13 -5.07 16.35 10.53
N GLY A 14 -4.36 16.79 11.57
CA GLY A 14 -2.99 16.40 11.86
C GLY A 14 -2.84 14.90 12.11
N LEU A 15 -3.74 14.29 12.89
CA LEU A 15 -3.75 12.84 13.13
C LEU A 15 -3.97 12.03 11.84
N ILE A 16 -4.91 12.46 11.00
CA ILE A 16 -5.18 11.83 9.71
C ILE A 16 -3.95 11.97 8.80
N ALA A 17 -3.40 13.18 8.68
CA ALA A 17 -2.20 13.44 7.88
C ALA A 17 -1.00 12.63 8.37
N LEU A 18 -0.82 12.48 9.69
CA LEU A 18 0.27 11.72 10.29
C LEU A 18 0.11 10.22 10.05
N THR A 19 -1.11 9.70 10.09
CA THR A 19 -1.41 8.30 9.76
C THR A 19 -1.17 8.01 8.27
N VAL A 20 -1.66 8.88 7.38
CA VAL A 20 -1.41 8.79 5.93
C VAL A 20 0.08 8.94 5.62
N TRP A 21 0.77 9.86 6.29
CA TRP A 21 2.21 10.05 6.14
C TRP A 21 2.99 8.82 6.63
N ALA A 22 2.60 8.22 7.76
CA ALA A 22 3.22 7.01 8.28
C ALA A 22 3.00 5.83 7.32
N MET A 23 1.77 5.62 6.84
CA MET A 23 1.50 4.60 5.81
C MET A 23 2.31 4.88 4.55
N ARG A 24 2.26 6.10 4.00
CA ARG A 24 3.05 6.47 2.83
C ARG A 24 4.55 6.29 3.09
N ARG A 25 5.05 6.60 4.27
CA ARG A 25 6.44 6.35 4.66
C ARG A 25 6.72 4.86 4.59
N PHE A 26 6.01 4.00 5.29
CA PHE A 26 6.28 2.56 5.30
C PHE A 26 6.09 1.89 3.92
N PHE A 27 5.08 2.29 3.15
CA PHE A 27 4.83 1.78 1.79
C PHE A 27 5.86 2.28 0.77
N PHE A 28 6.36 3.51 0.87
CA PHE A 28 7.43 4.04 -0.01
C PHE A 28 8.85 3.72 0.50
N SER A 29 9.02 3.29 1.76
CA SER A 29 10.32 2.84 2.31
C SER A 29 10.78 1.49 1.74
N GLY A 30 9.88 0.72 1.12
CA GLY A 30 10.21 -0.56 0.47
C GLY A 30 10.70 -0.42 -0.97
N ARG A 31 10.76 0.79 -1.53
CA ARG A 31 11.22 1.04 -2.91
C ARG A 31 12.08 2.28 -3.02
N SER A 32 13.07 2.42 -2.15
CA SER A 32 14.27 3.19 -2.49
C SER A 32 15.12 2.38 -3.48
N TRP A 33 14.60 2.18 -4.70
CA TRP A 33 15.48 2.10 -5.85
C TRP A 33 15.69 3.54 -6.27
N THR A 34 16.85 4.04 -5.88
CA THR A 34 17.57 5.17 -6.46
C THR A 34 16.98 5.66 -7.77
N ALA A 35 16.48 6.89 -7.76
CA ALA A 35 16.28 7.69 -8.95
C ALA A 35 17.65 7.99 -9.57
N GLY A 36 18.15 7.06 -10.38
CA GLY A 36 19.11 7.34 -11.45
C GLY A 36 18.35 7.28 -12.78
N PRO A 37 18.64 8.16 -13.76
CA PRO A 37 18.00 8.10 -15.07
C PRO A 37 18.61 6.95 -15.87
N GLY A 38 18.17 5.73 -15.58
CA GLY A 38 18.44 4.54 -16.38
C GLY A 38 17.11 3.92 -16.77
N PRO A 39 16.97 3.36 -17.99
CA PRO A 39 15.77 2.64 -18.38
C PRO A 39 15.67 1.39 -17.50
N VAL A 40 14.85 1.45 -16.46
CA VAL A 40 14.66 0.33 -15.54
C VAL A 40 13.67 -0.61 -16.18
N GLU A 41 14.17 -1.70 -16.76
CA GLU A 41 13.46 -2.97 -16.86
C GLU A 41 13.07 -3.41 -15.45
N GLY A 42 11.99 -2.85 -14.90
CA GLY A 42 11.41 -3.32 -13.66
C GLY A 42 10.78 -4.69 -13.91
N PRO A 43 10.97 -5.69 -13.03
CA PRO A 43 10.28 -6.97 -13.17
C PRO A 43 8.78 -6.72 -13.31
N VAL A 44 8.27 -7.16 -14.44
CA VAL A 44 6.87 -7.12 -14.86
C VAL A 44 6.03 -7.71 -13.74
N ASP A 45 5.10 -6.90 -13.21
CA ASP A 45 3.95 -7.28 -12.36
C ASP A 45 4.13 -8.51 -11.47
N ASP A 46 4.71 -8.36 -10.26
CA ASP A 46 4.55 -9.36 -9.20
C ASP A 46 3.04 -9.43 -8.84
N PRO A 47 2.32 -10.50 -9.23
CA PRO A 47 0.88 -10.57 -9.04
C PRO A 47 0.50 -10.55 -7.55
N LYS A 48 1.41 -11.00 -6.67
CA LYS A 48 1.20 -10.97 -5.21
C LYS A 48 1.19 -9.52 -4.69
N ALA A 49 2.01 -8.65 -5.26
CA ALA A 49 2.04 -7.22 -4.92
C ALA A 49 0.72 -6.51 -5.31
N ILE A 50 0.13 -6.87 -6.45
CA ILE A 50 -1.18 -6.35 -6.89
C ILE A 50 -2.30 -6.79 -5.93
N LEU A 51 -2.33 -8.06 -5.55
CA LEU A 51 -3.30 -8.59 -4.58
C LEU A 51 -3.18 -7.90 -3.21
N LYS A 52 -1.95 -7.72 -2.71
CA LYS A 52 -1.70 -7.06 -1.41
C LYS A 52 -2.20 -5.61 -1.42
N ALA A 53 -2.00 -4.90 -2.54
CA ALA A 53 -2.50 -3.54 -2.70
C ALA A 53 -4.04 -3.47 -2.69
N ARG A 54 -4.72 -4.39 -3.37
CA ARG A 54 -6.21 -4.46 -3.38
C ARG A 54 -6.78 -4.79 -2.00
N TYR A 55 -6.14 -5.70 -1.27
CA TYR A 55 -6.54 -6.03 0.11
C TYR A 55 -6.37 -4.83 1.05
N ALA A 56 -5.26 -4.10 0.95
CA ALA A 56 -5.02 -2.90 1.76
C ALA A 56 -6.02 -1.76 1.48
N ARG A 57 -6.55 -1.69 0.25
CA ARG A 57 -7.62 -0.76 -0.13
C ARG A 57 -9.02 -1.24 0.29
N GLY A 58 -9.15 -2.48 0.79
CA GLY A 58 -10.43 -3.07 1.16
C GLY A 58 -11.28 -3.50 -0.05
N GLU A 59 -10.71 -3.55 -1.25
CA GLU A 59 -11.39 -3.98 -2.49
C GLU A 59 -11.65 -5.49 -2.52
N ILE A 60 -10.90 -6.26 -1.73
CA ILE A 60 -11.05 -7.71 -1.59
C ILE A 60 -11.02 -8.10 -0.10
N THR A 61 -11.76 -9.14 0.26
CA THR A 61 -11.74 -9.67 1.63
C THR A 61 -10.51 -10.52 1.89
N ARG A 62 -10.24 -10.84 3.16
CA ARG A 62 -9.10 -11.67 3.56
C ARG A 62 -9.17 -13.06 2.93
N GLU A 63 -10.37 -13.61 2.83
CA GLU A 63 -10.63 -14.94 2.28
C GLU A 63 -10.28 -14.97 0.79
N GLN A 64 -10.72 -13.95 0.04
CA GLN A 64 -10.41 -13.78 -1.38
C GLN A 64 -8.91 -13.59 -1.61
N TYR A 65 -8.25 -12.76 -0.79
CA TYR A 65 -6.81 -12.56 -0.85
C TYR A 65 -6.03 -13.87 -0.65
N LEU A 66 -6.39 -14.65 0.37
CA LEU A 66 -5.71 -15.92 0.67
C LEU A 66 -5.95 -16.98 -0.40
N GLN A 67 -7.13 -17.00 -1.02
CA GLN A 67 -7.43 -17.90 -2.12
C GLN A 67 -6.56 -17.59 -3.34
N MET A 68 -6.58 -16.34 -3.80
CA MET A 68 -5.80 -15.93 -4.97
C MET A 68 -4.29 -16.04 -4.73
N LEU A 69 -3.81 -15.83 -3.50
CA LEU A 69 -2.40 -16.00 -3.15
C LEU A 69 -1.95 -17.47 -3.30
N ARG A 70 -2.78 -18.42 -2.86
CA ARG A 70 -2.52 -19.86 -3.04
C ARG A 70 -2.56 -20.26 -4.52
N ASP A 71 -3.49 -19.70 -5.28
CA ASP A 71 -3.59 -19.96 -6.73
C ASP A 71 -2.36 -19.47 -7.48
N LEU A 72 -1.78 -18.35 -7.05
CA LEU A 72 -0.53 -17.82 -7.61
C LEU A 72 0.68 -18.67 -7.22
N GLU A 73 0.79 -19.06 -5.96
CA GLU A 73 1.87 -19.92 -5.46
C GLU A 73 1.85 -21.30 -6.13
N GLY A 74 0.66 -21.90 -6.32
CA GLY A 74 0.51 -23.15 -7.06
C GLY A 74 0.89 -23.05 -8.53
N ARG A 75 0.76 -21.87 -9.15
CA ARG A 75 1.13 -21.62 -10.55
C ARG A 75 2.64 -21.43 -10.74
N GLU A 76 3.31 -20.81 -9.77
CA GLU A 76 4.77 -20.64 -9.77
C GLU A 76 5.53 -21.97 -9.64
N VAL A 77 4.97 -22.96 -8.91
CA VAL A 77 5.61 -24.27 -8.72
C VAL A 77 5.57 -25.14 -10.00
N THR A 78 4.70 -24.82 -10.95
CA THR A 78 4.52 -25.59 -12.20
C THR A 78 5.30 -25.04 -13.41
N SER A 79 6.14 -24.01 -13.23
CA SER A 79 6.95 -23.38 -14.29
C SER A 79 8.44 -23.54 -14.09
#